data_AF-A0A972S308-F1
#
_entry.id   AF-A0A972S308-F1
#
_cell.length_a   1.000
_cell.length_b   1.000
_cell.length_c   1.000
_cell.angle_alpha   90.00
_cell.angle_beta   90.00
_cell.angle_gamma   90.00
#
_symmetry.space_group_name_H-M   'P 1'
#
loop_
_entity.id
_entity.type
_entity.pdbx_description
1 polymer ?
#
loop_
_entity_poly.entity_id
_entity_poly.type
_entity_poly.pdbx_seq_one_letter_code
_entity_poly.pdbx_strand_id
1 'polypeptide(L)'
;ASLDLDDVTSYGPETMTICQRYPYTMHYFVYNYSNDSYQDVSDYAKVVVRKSDGSIYEIVPPSSNPNEYNYWKVFDVDSDGNIIIINEYVENVEDE
;
A
#
# COMPACT_ATOMS: atom_id res chain seq x y z
N ALA A 1 -11.65 -16.51 -6.71
CA ALA A 1 -10.94 -15.23 -6.54
C ALA A 1 -11.89 -14.13 -6.99
N SER A 2 -12.17 -13.15 -6.12
CA SER A 2 -12.87 -11.93 -6.53
C SER A 2 -11.79 -10.97 -6.98
N LEU A 3 -11.66 -10.79 -8.29
CA LEU A 3 -10.82 -9.73 -8.84
C LEU A 3 -11.50 -8.41 -8.44
N ASP A 4 -10.79 -7.56 -7.72
CA ASP A 4 -11.22 -6.18 -7.56
C ASP A 4 -11.20 -5.52 -8.95
N LEU A 5 -12.15 -4.62 -9.19
CA LEU A 5 -12.20 -3.91 -10.46
C LEU A 5 -11.14 -2.82 -10.40
N ASP A 6 -10.03 -2.97 -11.13
CA ASP A 6 -8.99 -1.94 -11.27
C ASP A 6 -9.57 -0.73 -12.04
N ASP A 7 -10.35 0.10 -11.34
CA ASP A 7 -11.01 1.28 -11.88
C ASP A 7 -10.12 2.51 -11.76
N VAL A 8 -9.47 2.87 -12.87
CA VAL A 8 -8.63 4.07 -12.98
C VAL A 8 -9.40 5.40 -12.93
N THR A 9 -10.74 5.37 -12.88
CA THR A 9 -11.60 6.56 -12.96
C THR A 9 -12.32 6.92 -11.66
N SER A 10 -12.25 6.06 -10.65
CA SER A 10 -12.99 6.23 -9.39
C SER A 10 -12.10 6.70 -8.25
N TYR A 11 -12.56 7.70 -7.50
CA TYR A 11 -11.96 8.16 -6.24
C TYR A 11 -12.55 7.32 -5.09
N GLY A 12 -12.15 6.06 -5.00
CA GLY A 12 -12.65 5.12 -4.01
C GLY A 12 -11.52 4.45 -3.23
N PRO A 13 -11.75 4.04 -1.97
CA PRO A 13 -10.83 3.14 -1.30
C PRO A 13 -10.85 1.77 -2.01
N GLU A 14 -9.76 1.43 -2.71
CA GLU A 14 -9.51 0.10 -3.26
C GLU A 14 -9.38 -0.92 -2.11
N THR A 15 -9.98 -2.11 -2.27
CA THR A 15 -10.06 -3.10 -1.19
C THR A 15 -9.52 -4.44 -1.65
N MET A 16 -8.29 -4.77 -1.23
CA MET A 16 -7.70 -6.09 -1.44
C MET A 16 -7.90 -6.99 -0.22
N THR A 17 -8.27 -8.26 -0.45
CA THR A 17 -8.35 -9.29 0.60
C THR A 17 -7.34 -10.41 0.35
N ILE A 18 -6.45 -10.65 1.31
CA ILE A 18 -5.48 -11.75 1.27
C ILE A 18 -6.06 -12.96 2.02
N CYS A 19 -6.56 -13.95 1.28
CA CYS A 19 -7.22 -15.14 1.86
C CYS A 19 -6.27 -16.32 2.14
N GLN A 20 -5.06 -16.30 1.58
CA GLN A 20 -4.10 -17.41 1.68
C GLN A 20 -2.72 -16.85 2.02
N ARG A 21 -2.04 -17.52 2.96
CA ARG A 21 -0.64 -17.23 3.31
C ARG A 21 0.28 -17.94 2.35
N TYR A 22 1.32 -17.25 1.91
CA TYR A 22 2.39 -17.81 1.11
C TYR A 22 3.65 -17.95 1.97
N PRO A 23 4.55 -18.91 1.66
CA PRO A 23 5.79 -19.11 2.41
C PRO A 23 6.87 -18.03 2.12
N TYR A 24 6.46 -16.89 1.55
CA TYR A 24 7.32 -15.77 1.17
C TYR A 24 6.72 -14.47 1.69
N THR A 25 7.55 -13.45 1.84
CA THR A 25 7.10 -12.10 2.19
C THR A 25 6.29 -11.52 1.03
N MET A 26 5.10 -11.00 1.32
CA MET A 26 4.32 -10.23 0.35
C MET A 26 4.59 -8.75 0.55
N HIS A 27 4.85 -8.04 -0.54
CA HIS A 27 5.11 -6.60 -0.51
C HIS A 27 3.88 -5.84 -1.02
N TYR A 28 3.45 -4.80 -0.30
CA TYR A 28 2.32 -3.96 -0.71
C TYR A 28 2.77 -2.54 -1.03
N PHE A 29 2.49 -2.12 -2.27
CA PHE A 29 2.84 -0.81 -2.81
C PHE A 29 1.59 -0.10 -3.33
N VAL A 30 1.64 1.23 -3.30
CA VAL A 30 0.67 2.11 -3.96
C VAL A 30 1.43 2.97 -4.98
N TYR A 31 0.87 3.11 -6.17
CA TYR A 31 1.44 3.93 -7.24
C TYR A 31 0.64 5.22 -7.43
N ASN A 32 1.32 6.37 -7.44
CA ASN A 32 0.70 7.66 -7.75
C ASN A 32 0.47 7.80 -9.26
N TYR A 33 -0.61 7.22 -9.77
CA TYR A 33 -0.93 7.22 -11.21
C TYR A 33 -1.25 8.62 -11.76
N SER A 34 -1.96 9.44 -10.98
CA SER A 34 -2.32 10.82 -11.35
C SER A 34 -1.11 11.76 -11.37
N ASN A 35 0.00 11.33 -10.78
CA ASN A 35 1.21 12.14 -10.62
C ASN A 35 0.93 13.44 -9.83
N ASP A 36 0.00 13.34 -8.86
CA ASP A 36 -0.38 14.42 -7.95
C ASP A 36 0.80 14.83 -7.06
N SER A 37 0.72 16.03 -6.48
CA SER A 37 1.77 16.48 -5.56
C SER A 37 1.82 15.57 -4.33
N TYR A 38 3.01 15.30 -3.79
CA TYR A 38 3.14 14.42 -2.62
C TYR A 38 2.42 14.96 -1.38
N GLN A 39 2.25 16.28 -1.30
CA GLN A 39 1.43 16.91 -0.27
C GLN A 39 -0.03 16.49 -0.43
N ASP A 40 -0.60 16.62 -1.63
CA ASP A 40 -1.97 16.18 -1.93
C ASP A 40 -2.14 14.67 -1.70
N VAL A 41 -1.19 13.86 -2.15
CA VAL A 41 -1.19 12.41 -1.92
C VAL A 41 -1.22 12.10 -0.43
N SER A 42 -0.40 12.77 0.39
CA SER A 42 -0.40 12.57 1.84
C SER A 42 -1.68 13.04 2.55
N ASP A 43 -2.39 14.02 1.98
CA ASP A 43 -3.63 14.56 2.53
C ASP A 43 -4.86 13.71 2.19
N TYR A 44 -4.83 12.97 1.07
CA TYR A 44 -5.98 12.22 0.56
C TYR A 44 -5.82 10.70 0.61
N ALA A 45 -4.60 10.17 0.50
CA ALA A 45 -4.37 8.72 0.46
C ALA A 45 -4.26 8.13 1.87
N LYS A 46 -4.91 6.98 2.07
CA LYS A 46 -4.83 6.20 3.30
C LYS A 46 -5.01 4.72 3.02
N VAL A 47 -4.12 3.91 3.59
CA VAL A 47 -4.25 2.45 3.61
C VAL A 47 -4.71 2.01 4.99
N VAL A 48 -5.81 1.24 5.03
CA VAL A 48 -6.35 0.66 6.26
C VAL A 48 -6.31 -0.86 6.18
N VAL A 49 -5.43 -1.49 6.97
CA VAL A 49 -5.30 -2.94 7.05
C VAL A 49 -6.14 -3.46 8.20
N ARG A 50 -7.00 -4.44 7.93
CA ARG A 50 -7.82 -5.12 8.96
C ARG A 50 -7.44 -6.59 9.02
N LYS A 51 -7.00 -7.06 10.19
CA LYS A 51 -6.69 -8.47 10.45
C LYS A 51 -7.88 -9.22 11.03
N SER A 52 -7.89 -10.54 10.87
CA SER A 52 -8.93 -11.43 11.42
C SER A 52 -8.95 -11.46 12.95
N ASP A 53 -7.83 -11.11 13.60
CA ASP A 53 -7.72 -10.98 15.06
C ASP A 53 -8.32 -9.67 15.60
N GLY A 54 -8.83 -8.80 14.72
CA GLY A 54 -9.41 -7.50 15.06
C GLY A 54 -8.42 -6.34 15.04
N SER A 55 -7.12 -6.58 14.77
CA SER A 55 -6.12 -5.51 14.65
C SER A 55 -6.39 -4.65 13.42
N ILE A 56 -6.21 -3.33 13.58
CA ILE A 56 -6.36 -2.33 12.52
C ILE A 56 -5.08 -1.50 12.44
N TYR A 57 -4.54 -1.34 11.24
CA TYR A 57 -3.44 -0.43 10.95
C TYR A 57 -3.93 0.65 9.99
N GLU A 58 -3.70 1.91 10.33
CA GLU A 58 -3.95 3.04 9.43
C GLU A 58 -2.60 3.67 9.06
N ILE A 59 -2.32 3.76 7.77
CA ILE A 59 -1.03 4.18 7.23
C ILE A 59 -1.30 5.26 6.19
N VAL A 60 -0.63 6.39 6.33
CA VAL A 60 -0.68 7.52 5.39
C VAL A 60 0.70 7.74 4.78
N PRO A 61 0.78 8.16 3.51
CA PRO A 61 2.07 8.39 2.87
C PRO A 61 2.83 9.51 3.56
N PRO A 62 4.17 9.50 3.53
CA PRO A 62 4.96 10.63 3.99
C PRO A 62 4.60 11.89 3.18
N SER A 63 4.51 13.04 3.84
CA SER A 63 4.24 14.33 3.17
C SER A 63 5.43 14.88 2.40
N SER A 64 6.63 14.30 2.59
CA SER A 64 7.84 14.66 1.87
C SER A 64 8.36 13.50 1.04
N ASN A 65 8.68 13.76 -0.22
CA ASN A 65 9.34 12.82 -1.13
C ASN A 65 10.50 13.52 -1.87
N PRO A 66 11.70 13.58 -1.27
CA PRO A 66 12.81 14.36 -1.83
C PRO A 66 13.35 13.79 -3.15
N ASN A 67 13.09 12.51 -3.44
CA ASN A 67 13.58 11.83 -4.63
C ASN A 67 12.54 11.78 -5.76
N GLU A 68 11.36 12.38 -5.55
CA GLU A 68 10.26 12.42 -6.53
C GLU A 68 9.84 11.03 -7.07
N TYR A 69 9.91 10.00 -6.22
CA TYR A 69 9.52 8.64 -6.60
C TYR A 69 8.00 8.45 -6.61
N ASN A 70 7.47 7.65 -7.54
CA ASN A 70 6.02 7.48 -7.69
C ASN A 70 5.45 6.26 -6.95
N TYR A 71 6.30 5.36 -6.45
CA TYR A 71 5.87 4.22 -5.66
C TYR A 71 6.01 4.52 -4.18
N TRP A 72 4.95 4.19 -3.43
CA TRP A 72 4.93 4.20 -1.98
C TRP A 72 4.87 2.75 -1.49
N LYS A 73 5.94 2.28 -0.85
CA LYS A 73 5.98 0.99 -0.16
C LYS A 73 5.32 1.16 1.20
N VAL A 74 4.17 0.50 1.40
CA VAL A 74 3.32 0.73 2.57
C VAL A 74 3.68 -0.21 3.71
N PHE A 75 3.60 -1.51 3.45
CA PHE A 75 3.90 -2.56 4.42
C PHE A 75 4.28 -3.87 3.72
N ASP A 76 4.96 -4.72 4.46
CA ASP A 76 5.24 -6.10 4.10
C ASP A 76 4.41 -7.06 4.98
N VAL A 77 4.06 -8.22 4.44
CA VAL A 77 3.44 -9.32 5.17
C VAL A 77 4.40 -10.48 5.19
N ASP A 78 4.92 -10.85 6.36
CA ASP A 78 5.81 -12.00 6.48
C ASP A 78 5.05 -13.34 6.30
N SER A 79 5.81 -14.44 6.25
CA SER A 79 5.25 -15.80 6.10
C SER A 79 4.28 -16.19 7.23
N ASP A 80 4.37 -15.55 8.39
CA ASP A 80 3.49 -15.79 9.54
C ASP A 80 2.23 -14.91 9.53
N GLY A 81 2.13 -13.98 8.57
CA GLY A 81 1.02 -13.03 8.45
C GLY A 81 1.15 -11.83 9.39
N ASN A 82 2.36 -11.52 9.85
CA ASN A 82 2.64 -10.28 10.57
C ASN A 82 2.79 -9.13 9.57
N ILE A 83 2.26 -7.98 9.95
CA ILE A 83 2.36 -6.75 9.17
C ILE A 83 3.60 -6.00 9.64
N ILE A 84 4.52 -5.72 8.71
CA ILE A 84 5.73 -4.93 8.93
C ILE A 84 5.54 -3.61 8.20
N ILE A 85 5.35 -2.52 8.94
CA ILE A 85 5.13 -1.19 8.34
C ILE A 85 6.46 -0.67 7.81
N ILE A 86 6.46 -0.25 6.54
CA ILE A 86 7.64 0.34 5.88
C ILE A 86 7.45 1.85 5.73
N ASN A 87 6.34 2.24 5.09
CA ASN A 87 5.91 3.62 4.88
C ASN A 87 6.97 4.55 4.25
N GLU A 88 7.46 4.20 3.07
CA GLU A 88 8.52 4.94 2.36
C GLU A 88 8.28 5.04 0.86
N TYR A 89 8.80 6.09 0.21
CA TYR A 89 8.79 6.19 -1.24
C TYR A 89 10.00 5.46 -1.84
N VAL A 90 9.78 4.68 -2.90
CA VAL A 90 10.80 3.85 -3.56
C VAL A 90 10.79 4.07 -5.08
N GLU A 91 11.95 3.93 -5.72
CA GLU A 91 12.09 4.16 -7.17
C GLU A 91 11.31 3.15 -8.02
N ASN A 92 11.30 1.89 -7.59
CA ASN A 92 10.75 0.74 -8.30
C ASN A 92 10.21 -0.31 -7.32
N VAL A 93 9.44 -1.26 -7.85
CA VAL A 93 8.85 -2.40 -7.11
C VAL A 93 9.72 -3.65 -7.24
N GLU A 94 11.03 -3.52 -7.07
CA GLU A 94 11.92 -4.69 -7.11
C GLU A 94 11.70 -5.54 -5.84
N ASP A 95 11.30 -6.80 -6.06
CA ASP A 95 11.35 -7.85 -5.05
C ASP A 95 12.85 -8.24 -4.91
N GLU A 96 13.51 -7.82 -3.83
CA GLU A 96 14.86 -8.31 -3.49
C GLU A 96 14.88 -9.83 -3.21
#